data_AF-A0A916WRM7-F1
#
_entry.id   AF-A0A916WRM7-F1
#
_cell.length_a   1.000
_cell.length_b   1.000
_cell.length_c   1.000
_cell.angle_alpha   90.00
_cell.angle_beta   90.00
_cell.angle_gamma   90.00
#
_symmetry.space_group_name_H-M   'P 1'
#
loop_
_entity.id
_entity.type
_entity.pdbx_description
1 polymer ?
#
loop_
_entity_poly.entity_id
_entity_poly.type
_entity_poly.pdbx_seq_one_letter_code
_entity_poly.pdbx_strand_id
1 'polypeptide(L)'
;MSFASTDVRIWLDIFSVYPTAFGVPAGLSPATVAEMRSVAETPVRQMLSALDDRTRGGFVVGEALTIADFLTFSYVTLAELVAFDIGAWPSMAAWLQRMKALPAYGSTYAAFQGLLSARTQRIAG
;
A
#
# COMPACT_ATOMS: atom_id res chain seq x y z
N MET A 1 13.85 -9.91 -3.30
CA MET A 1 13.13 -8.90 -4.10
C MET A 1 13.62 -7.52 -3.71
N SER A 2 13.81 -6.62 -4.67
CA SER A 2 14.07 -5.21 -4.39
C SER A 2 12.73 -4.53 -4.07
N PHE A 3 12.62 -3.80 -2.96
CA PHE A 3 11.35 -3.20 -2.55
C PHE A 3 10.90 -2.03 -3.47
N ALA A 4 11.80 -1.51 -4.32
CA ALA A 4 11.47 -0.46 -5.30
C ALA A 4 11.35 -1.01 -6.73
N SER A 5 11.31 -2.34 -6.92
CA SER A 5 11.09 -2.94 -8.24
C SER A 5 9.62 -2.91 -8.65
N THR A 6 9.38 -3.16 -9.93
CA THR A 6 8.04 -3.42 -10.50
C THR A 6 7.31 -4.57 -9.81
N ASP A 7 8.01 -5.43 -9.04
CA ASP A 7 7.39 -6.54 -8.31
C ASP A 7 6.40 -6.03 -7.26
N VAL A 8 6.69 -4.90 -6.59
CA VAL A 8 5.76 -4.27 -5.63
C VAL A 8 4.45 -3.91 -6.32
N ARG A 9 4.55 -3.29 -7.48
CA ARG A 9 3.41 -2.88 -8.30
C ARG A 9 2.58 -4.09 -8.75
N ILE A 10 3.22 -5.22 -9.03
CA ILE A 10 2.54 -6.44 -9.45
C ILE A 10 1.85 -7.11 -8.25
N TRP A 11 2.59 -7.39 -7.18
CA TRP A 11 2.05 -8.18 -6.06
C TRP A 11 1.07 -7.40 -5.19
N LEU A 12 1.39 -6.16 -4.83
CA LEU A 12 0.50 -5.34 -4.01
C LEU A 12 -0.66 -4.82 -4.87
N ASP A 13 -0.38 -4.11 -5.95
CA ASP A 13 -1.43 -3.33 -6.60
C ASP A 13 -2.29 -4.19 -7.54
N ILE A 14 -1.67 -4.96 -8.44
CA ILE A 14 -2.42 -5.73 -9.45
C ILE A 14 -3.07 -6.97 -8.84
N PHE A 15 -2.34 -7.70 -8.00
CA PHE A 15 -2.82 -8.99 -7.49
C PHE A 15 -3.66 -8.85 -6.21
N SER A 16 -3.49 -7.76 -5.45
CA SER A 16 -4.21 -7.57 -4.19
C SER A 16 -5.18 -6.39 -4.24
N VAL A 17 -4.68 -5.17 -4.48
CA VAL A 17 -5.49 -3.95 -4.36
C VAL A 17 -6.55 -3.87 -5.43
N TYR A 18 -6.19 -3.87 -6.73
CA TYR A 18 -7.12 -3.60 -7.82
C TYR A 18 -8.34 -4.52 -7.93
N PRO A 19 -8.21 -5.85 -7.92
CA PRO A 19 -9.38 -6.72 -8.04
C PRO A 19 -10.30 -6.61 -6.82
N THR A 20 -9.76 -6.35 -5.64
CA THR A 20 -10.53 -6.11 -4.41
C THR A 20 -11.14 -4.71 -4.39
N ALA A 21 -10.41 -3.75 -4.93
CA ALA A 21 -10.75 -2.35 -4.84
C ALA A 21 -11.79 -1.96 -5.88
N PHE A 22 -11.50 -2.23 -7.14
CA PHE A 22 -12.24 -1.70 -8.27
C PHE A 22 -13.10 -2.76 -8.95
N GLY A 23 -13.16 -3.96 -8.36
CA GLY A 23 -13.93 -5.10 -8.86
C GLY A 23 -13.09 -6.02 -9.72
N VAL A 24 -13.67 -7.17 -10.04
CA VAL A 24 -13.04 -8.20 -10.86
C VAL A 24 -12.97 -7.70 -12.31
N PRO A 25 -11.78 -7.61 -12.94
CA PRO A 25 -11.67 -7.27 -14.36
C PRO A 25 -12.57 -8.17 -15.22
N ALA A 26 -13.19 -7.60 -16.25
CA ALA A 26 -14.08 -8.34 -17.14
C ALA A 26 -13.40 -9.60 -17.68
N GLY A 27 -13.98 -10.78 -17.39
CA GLY A 27 -13.44 -12.08 -17.77
C GLY A 27 -12.75 -12.87 -16.66
N LEU A 28 -12.52 -12.29 -15.48
CA LEU A 28 -12.01 -13.04 -14.32
C LEU A 28 -13.15 -13.46 -13.38
N SER A 29 -12.96 -14.57 -12.65
CA SER A 29 -13.92 -15.08 -11.68
C SER A 29 -13.54 -14.64 -10.25
N PRO A 30 -14.48 -14.65 -9.28
CA PRO A 30 -14.15 -14.46 -7.87
C PRO A 30 -13.09 -15.44 -7.34
N ALA A 31 -13.10 -16.69 -7.83
CA ALA A 31 -12.11 -17.70 -7.48
C ALA A 31 -10.71 -17.30 -7.97
N THR A 32 -10.61 -16.77 -9.19
CA THR A 32 -9.34 -16.26 -9.75
C THR A 32 -8.79 -15.11 -8.92
N VAL A 33 -9.65 -14.19 -8.46
CA VAL A 33 -9.21 -13.10 -7.58
C VAL A 33 -8.73 -13.60 -6.22
N ALA A 34 -9.41 -14.59 -5.64
CA ALA A 34 -8.97 -15.20 -4.39
C ALA A 34 -7.60 -15.89 -4.53
N GLU A 35 -7.38 -16.60 -5.65
CA GLU A 35 -6.10 -17.22 -5.97
C GLU A 35 -4.99 -16.18 -6.15
N MET A 36 -5.24 -15.12 -6.93
CA MET A 36 -4.29 -14.01 -7.10
C MET A 36 -3.87 -13.39 -5.76
N ARG A 37 -4.81 -13.21 -4.84
CA ARG A 37 -4.51 -12.72 -3.49
C ARG A 37 -3.68 -13.69 -2.67
N SER A 38 -4.01 -14.98 -2.75
CA SER A 38 -3.28 -16.03 -2.05
C SER A 38 -1.81 -16.10 -2.51
N VAL A 39 -1.56 -16.05 -3.82
CA VAL A 39 -0.18 -16.07 -4.34
C VAL A 39 0.58 -14.78 -4.02
N ALA A 40 -0.12 -13.65 -3.88
CA ALA A 40 0.49 -12.37 -3.54
C ALA A 40 0.83 -12.19 -2.06
N GLU A 41 0.25 -12.98 -1.14
CA GLU A 41 0.43 -12.77 0.30
C GLU A 41 1.91 -12.81 0.72
N THR A 42 2.64 -13.87 0.34
CA THR A 42 4.04 -14.04 0.73
C THR A 42 4.93 -12.92 0.15
N PRO A 43 4.89 -12.62 -1.16
CA PRO A 43 5.67 -11.50 -1.72
C PRO A 43 5.35 -10.15 -1.09
N VAL A 44 4.06 -9.85 -0.84
CA VAL A 44 3.65 -8.60 -0.20
C VAL A 44 4.24 -8.50 1.21
N ARG A 45 4.14 -9.56 2.02
CA ARG A 45 4.73 -9.58 3.37
C ARG A 45 6.24 -9.38 3.34
N GLN A 46 6.96 -10.02 2.41
CA GLN A 46 8.40 -9.85 2.27
C GLN A 46 8.79 -8.41 1.90
N MET A 47 8.03 -7.79 1.01
CA MET A 47 8.22 -6.39 0.64
C MET A 47 7.98 -5.45 1.83
N LEU A 48 6.90 -5.64 2.57
CA LEU A 48 6.59 -4.82 3.76
C LEU A 48 7.69 -4.98 4.83
N SER A 49 8.21 -6.19 5.04
CA SER A 49 9.34 -6.42 5.94
C SER A 49 10.60 -5.70 5.49
N ALA A 50 10.91 -5.73 4.19
CA ALA A 50 12.06 -5.00 3.67
C ALA A 50 11.89 -3.48 3.82
N LEU A 51 10.66 -2.95 3.66
CA LEU A 51 10.39 -1.54 3.86
C LEU A 51 10.46 -1.14 5.35
N ASP A 52 9.98 -1.99 6.26
CA ASP A 52 10.12 -1.76 7.69
C ASP A 52 11.59 -1.62 8.08
N ASP A 53 12.45 -2.53 7.60
CA ASP A 53 13.88 -2.48 7.85
C ASP A 53 14.52 -1.19 7.31
N ARG A 54 14.11 -0.75 6.12
CA ARG A 54 14.63 0.46 5.47
C ARG A 54 14.23 1.74 6.18
N THR A 55 13.04 1.76 6.79
CA THR A 55 12.47 2.95 7.42
C THR A 55 12.84 3.09 8.90
N ARG A 56 13.65 2.17 9.46
CA ARG A 56 14.19 2.28 10.83
C ARG A 56 14.98 3.57 11.07
N GLY A 57 15.62 4.12 10.04
CA GLY A 57 16.33 5.40 10.09
C GLY A 57 15.44 6.64 10.00
N GLY A 58 14.12 6.47 9.90
CA GLY A 58 13.13 7.55 9.78
C GLY A 58 12.51 7.67 8.40
N PHE A 59 13.34 7.64 7.35
CA PHE A 59 12.95 7.67 5.93
C PHE A 59 13.59 6.50 5.16
N VAL A 60 13.14 6.26 3.93
CA VAL A 60 13.49 5.07 3.13
C VAL A 60 15.01 4.90 2.91
N VAL A 61 15.75 6.00 2.84
CA VAL A 61 17.21 6.02 2.58
C VAL A 61 18.03 6.68 3.69
N GLY A 62 17.49 6.77 4.91
CA GLY A 62 18.18 7.33 6.08
C GLY A 62 17.33 8.35 6.84
N GLU A 63 17.96 9.39 7.36
CA GLU A 63 17.32 10.36 8.28
C GLU A 63 16.66 11.55 7.56
N ALA A 64 16.86 11.69 6.25
CA ALA A 64 16.32 12.79 5.45
C ALA A 64 15.22 12.32 4.50
N LEU A 65 14.19 13.15 4.35
CA LEU A 65 13.13 12.96 3.35
C LEU A 65 13.71 13.11 1.93
N THR A 66 13.42 12.15 1.06
CA THR A 66 13.88 12.16 -0.33
C THR A 66 12.77 11.74 -1.30
N ILE A 67 13.07 11.77 -2.61
CA ILE A 67 12.18 11.22 -3.64
C ILE A 67 11.85 9.73 -3.44
N ALA A 68 12.72 8.97 -2.77
CA ALA A 68 12.47 7.56 -2.48
C ALA A 68 11.24 7.36 -1.59
N ASP A 69 11.00 8.27 -0.64
CA ASP A 69 9.84 8.25 0.23
C ASP A 69 8.55 8.52 -0.55
N PHE A 70 8.54 9.54 -1.42
CA PHE A 70 7.37 9.86 -2.22
C PHE A 70 6.99 8.74 -3.18
N LEU A 71 7.98 8.13 -3.84
CA LEU A 71 7.76 6.98 -4.72
C LEU A 71 7.17 5.81 -3.93
N THR A 72 7.77 5.48 -2.78
CA THR A 72 7.33 4.38 -1.92
C THR A 72 5.93 4.61 -1.37
N PHE A 73 5.66 5.83 -0.90
CA PHE A 73 4.38 6.21 -0.33
C PHE A 73 3.26 6.05 -1.35
N SER A 74 3.50 6.37 -2.62
CA SER A 74 2.52 6.15 -3.69
C SER A 74 2.10 4.69 -3.85
N TYR A 75 2.98 3.72 -3.57
CA TYR A 75 2.67 2.29 -3.61
C TYR A 75 1.95 1.84 -2.33
N VAL A 76 2.51 2.16 -1.17
CA VAL A 76 2.01 1.62 0.10
C VAL A 76 0.66 2.20 0.49
N THR A 77 0.39 3.47 0.15
CA THR A 77 -0.90 4.12 0.46
C THR A 77 -2.09 3.40 -0.21
N LEU A 78 -1.89 2.72 -1.33
CA LEU A 78 -2.96 1.93 -1.98
C LEU A 78 -3.41 0.73 -1.12
N ALA A 79 -2.56 0.20 -0.24
CA ALA A 79 -2.92 -0.89 0.67
C ALA A 79 -4.08 -0.51 1.62
N GLU A 80 -4.29 0.79 1.88
CA GLU A 80 -5.40 1.29 2.70
C GLU A 80 -6.78 0.98 2.08
N LEU A 81 -6.86 0.82 0.75
CA LEU A 81 -8.11 0.45 0.07
C LEU A 81 -8.57 -0.98 0.36
N VAL A 82 -7.68 -1.85 0.85
CA VAL A 82 -7.97 -3.26 1.14
C VAL A 82 -7.81 -3.61 2.61
N ALA A 83 -7.68 -2.60 3.48
CA ALA A 83 -7.53 -2.76 4.94
C ALA A 83 -6.45 -3.79 5.32
N PHE A 84 -5.31 -3.75 4.63
CA PHE A 84 -4.20 -4.64 4.95
C PHE A 84 -3.66 -4.29 6.34
N ASP A 85 -3.60 -5.27 7.24
CA ASP A 85 -3.05 -5.06 8.58
C ASP A 85 -1.53 -4.91 8.49
N ILE A 86 -1.05 -3.71 8.85
CA ILE A 86 0.37 -3.37 8.87
C ILE A 86 1.00 -3.43 10.27
N GLY A 87 0.28 -3.93 11.28
CA GLY A 87 0.74 -3.97 12.67
C GLY A 87 2.05 -4.74 12.90
N ALA A 88 2.41 -5.64 11.98
CA ALA A 88 3.67 -6.37 12.00
C ALA A 88 4.91 -5.52 11.62
N TRP A 89 4.72 -4.29 11.11
CA TRP A 89 5.79 -3.43 10.58
C TRP A 89 5.74 -2.03 11.21
N PRO A 90 6.22 -1.88 12.45
CA PRO A 90 6.09 -0.65 13.24
C PRO A 90 6.92 0.52 12.72
N SER A 91 8.11 0.28 12.16
CA SER A 91 8.98 1.32 11.60
C SER A 91 8.34 1.91 10.34
N MET A 92 7.82 1.03 9.47
CA MET A 92 7.05 1.41 8.29
C MET A 92 5.78 2.17 8.69
N ALA A 93 5.07 1.72 9.72
CA ALA A 93 3.87 2.40 10.20
C ALA A 93 4.20 3.82 10.70
N ALA A 94 5.28 4.00 11.45
CA ALA A 94 5.74 5.31 11.89
C ALA A 94 6.15 6.22 10.71
N TRP A 95 6.82 5.64 9.71
CA TRP A 95 7.16 6.34 8.47
C TRP A 95 5.92 6.77 7.67
N LEU A 96 4.91 5.89 7.53
CA LEU A 96 3.62 6.21 6.90
C LEU A 96 2.95 7.40 7.57
N GLN A 97 2.92 7.44 8.91
CA GLN A 97 2.35 8.57 9.65
C GLN A 97 3.13 9.87 9.40
N ARG A 98 4.47 9.79 9.36
CA ARG A 98 5.31 10.95 9.04
C ARG A 98 5.03 11.50 7.64
N MET A 99 4.85 10.62 6.65
CA MET A 99 4.49 11.02 5.28
C MET A 99 3.11 11.69 5.20
N LYS A 100 2.12 11.18 5.95
CA LYS A 100 0.77 11.77 6.04
C LYS A 100 0.74 13.11 6.79
N ALA A 101 1.72 13.36 7.66
CA ALA A 101 1.85 14.62 8.39
C ALA A 101 2.50 15.75 7.57
N LEU A 102 2.97 15.47 6.35
CA LEU A 102 3.56 16.51 5.49
C LEU A 102 2.51 17.58 5.12
N PRO A 103 2.85 18.88 5.10
CA PRO A 103 1.89 19.96 4.85
C PRO A 103 1.08 19.81 3.55
N ALA A 104 1.71 19.27 2.49
CA ALA A 104 1.07 19.08 1.20
C ALA A 104 0.18 17.82 1.10
N TYR A 105 0.20 16.94 2.11
CA TYR A 105 -0.51 15.66 2.05
C TYR A 105 -2.02 15.86 1.85
N GLY A 106 -2.64 16.73 2.65
CA GLY A 106 -4.09 16.94 2.64
C GLY A 106 -4.62 17.37 1.27
N SER A 107 -3.97 18.33 0.61
CA SER A 107 -4.37 18.77 -0.72
C SER A 107 -4.04 17.75 -1.81
N THR A 108 -2.88 17.09 -1.72
CA THR A 108 -2.43 16.12 -2.74
C THR A 108 -3.27 14.85 -2.74
N TYR A 109 -3.68 14.37 -1.56
CA TYR A 109 -4.42 13.11 -1.40
C TYR A 109 -5.92 13.31 -1.15
N ALA A 110 -6.46 14.52 -1.30
CA ALA A 110 -7.87 14.82 -1.04
C ALA A 110 -8.83 13.86 -1.77
N ALA A 111 -8.60 13.63 -3.07
CA ALA A 111 -9.42 12.72 -3.88
C ALA A 111 -9.30 11.26 -3.40
N PHE A 112 -8.10 10.84 -3.02
CA PHE A 112 -7.85 9.49 -2.49
C PHE A 112 -8.54 9.28 -1.14
N GLN A 113 -8.50 10.28 -0.25
CA GLN A 113 -9.21 10.25 1.03
C GLN A 113 -10.74 10.21 0.85
N GLY A 114 -11.26 10.92 -0.14
CA GLY A 114 -12.67 10.82 -0.54
C GLY A 114 -13.03 9.40 -1.00
N LEU A 115 -12.19 8.77 -1.82
CA LEU A 115 -12.37 7.39 -2.26
C LEU A 115 -12.36 6.38 -1.10
N LEU A 116 -11.40 6.49 -0.18
CA LEU A 116 -11.33 5.64 1.01
C LEU A 116 -12.60 5.75 1.85
N SER A 117 -13.03 6.99 2.13
CA SER A 117 -14.21 7.27 2.94
C SER A 117 -15.48 6.66 2.34
N ALA A 118 -15.68 6.85 1.02
CA ALA A 118 -16.83 6.28 0.31
C ALA A 118 -16.83 4.74 0.33
N ARG A 119 -15.66 4.10 0.22
CA ARG A 119 -15.55 2.64 0.29
C ARG A 119 -15.89 2.10 1.68
N THR A 120 -15.33 2.69 2.74
CA THR A 120 -15.57 2.23 4.12
C THR A 120 -17.06 2.26 4.46
N GLN A 121 -17.77 3.31 4.02
CA GLN A 121 -19.23 3.42 4.18
C GLN A 121 -20.00 2.29 3.45
N ARG A 122 -19.52 1.83 2.29
CA ARG A 122 -20.15 0.76 1.51
C ARG A 122 -19.96 -0.64 2.09
N ILE A 123 -18.95 -0.84 2.93
CA ILE A 123 -18.71 -2.13 3.62
C ILE A 123 -19.50 -2.20 4.93
N ALA A 124 -19.80 -1.06 5.55
CA ALA A 124 -20.47 -0.96 6.84
C ALA A 124 -22.02 -0.96 6.76
N GLY A 125 -22.61 -0.80 5.57
CA GLY A 125 -24.06 -0.83 5.32
C GLY A 125 -24.47 -2.05 4.53
#